data_AF-A0A1C6F3C3-F1
#
_entry.id   AF-A0A1C6F3C3-F1
#
_cell.length_a   1.000
_cell.length_b   1.000
_cell.length_c   1.000
_cell.angle_alpha   90.00
_cell.angle_beta   90.00
_cell.angle_gamma   90.00
#
_symmetry.space_group_name_H-M   'P 1'
#
loop_
_entity.id
_entity.type
_entity.pdbx_description
1 polymer ?
#
loop_
_entity_poly.entity_id
_entity_poly.type
_entity_poly.pdbx_seq_one_letter_code
_entity_poly.pdbx_strand_id
1 'polypeptide(L)'
;MPVKYKAPGKGFLQVPGILMIVFSSILILILLLGATVLGSVGTMAGLADVDMAEAMEELMDGAQVMLDDPTVHRELLALGLGMIMIVLNLISGIVGTALCNKPGGPAVVCLLFGLILLAGGVLSLALSGFAWSGLLGLVLPILYTIGACLNLFARRPARDGAPVQ
;
A
#
# COMPACT_ATOMS: atom_id res chain seq x y z
N MET A 1 -10.73 11.92 -34.76
CA MET A 1 -9.78 12.62 -33.87
C MET A 1 -9.97 12.07 -32.46
N PRO A 2 -8.96 11.55 -31.76
CA PRO A 2 -9.16 11.09 -30.39
C PRO A 2 -9.52 12.28 -29.52
N VAL A 3 -10.74 12.28 -28.99
CA VAL A 3 -11.27 13.34 -28.12
C VAL A 3 -10.34 13.43 -26.90
N LYS A 4 -9.57 14.53 -26.79
CA LYS A 4 -8.71 14.77 -25.62
C LYS A 4 -9.60 15.20 -24.45
N TYR A 5 -10.06 14.23 -23.68
CA TYR A 5 -10.77 14.50 -22.44
C TYR A 5 -9.80 15.10 -21.41
N LYS A 6 -10.12 16.30 -20.90
CA LYS A 6 -9.44 16.89 -19.75
C LYS A 6 -9.80 16.05 -18.53
N ALA A 7 -8.81 15.41 -17.89
CA ALA A 7 -9.01 14.64 -16.67
C ALA A 7 -9.02 15.59 -15.45
N PRO A 8 -10.19 15.90 -14.85
CA PRO A 8 -10.28 16.88 -13.76
C PRO A 8 -9.62 16.39 -12.47
N GLY A 9 -9.53 15.07 -12.28
CA GLY A 9 -8.94 14.43 -11.10
C GLY A 9 -7.42 14.28 -11.15
N LYS A 10 -6.73 14.77 -12.20
CA LYS A 10 -5.28 14.56 -12.38
C LYS A 10 -4.46 14.94 -11.13
N GLY A 11 -4.67 16.13 -10.58
CA GLY A 11 -3.94 16.60 -9.39
C GLY A 11 -4.21 15.74 -8.15
N PHE A 12 -5.49 15.39 -7.95
CA PHE A 12 -5.92 14.54 -6.85
C PHE A 12 -5.50 13.07 -6.98
N LEU A 13 -5.11 12.59 -8.16
CA LEU A 13 -4.56 11.24 -8.31
C LEU A 13 -3.03 11.23 -8.27
N GLN A 14 -2.41 12.26 -8.86
CA GLN A 14 -0.97 12.36 -8.97
C GLN A 14 -0.30 12.64 -7.62
N VAL A 15 -0.82 13.60 -6.84
CA VAL A 15 -0.24 13.96 -5.54
C VAL A 15 -0.27 12.79 -4.54
N PRO A 16 -1.42 12.17 -4.23
CA PRO A 16 -1.43 11.03 -3.31
C PRO A 16 -0.73 9.79 -3.87
N GLY A 17 -0.75 9.58 -5.19
CA GLY A 17 -0.02 8.46 -5.81
C GLY A 17 1.50 8.57 -5.62
N ILE A 18 2.07 9.77 -5.79
CA ILE A 18 3.49 10.02 -5.49
C ILE A 18 3.77 9.84 -4.00
N LEU A 19 2.89 10.36 -3.14
CA LEU A 19 3.03 10.24 -1.68
C LEU A 19 3.03 8.77 -1.23
N MET A 20 2.13 7.95 -1.79
CA MET A 20 2.08 6.51 -1.49
C MET A 20 3.38 5.81 -1.91
N ILE A 21 3.98 6.17 -3.05
CA ILE A 21 5.28 5.61 -3.47
C ILE A 21 6.37 5.96 -2.47
N VAL A 22 6.44 7.22 -2.02
CA VAL A 22 7.47 7.69 -1.08
C VAL A 22 7.31 7.07 0.31
N PHE A 23 6.09 7.02 0.85
CA PHE A 23 5.87 6.38 2.15
C PHE A 23 6.12 4.88 2.11
N SER A 24 5.68 4.19 1.05
CA SER A 24 5.95 2.76 0.89
C SER A 24 7.44 2.46 0.76
N SER A 25 8.20 3.26 0.00
CA SER A 25 9.64 3.03 -0.14
C SER A 25 10.39 3.23 1.18
N ILE A 26 10.03 4.24 1.97
CA ILE A 26 10.59 4.45 3.31
C ILE A 26 10.25 3.26 4.23
N LEU A 27 9.00 2.79 4.23
CA LEU A 27 8.58 1.65 5.06
C LEU A 27 9.30 0.35 4.68
N ILE A 28 9.52 0.11 3.38
CA ILE A 28 10.29 -1.05 2.90
C ILE A 28 11.74 -0.96 3.36
N LEU A 29 12.36 0.22 3.34
CA LEU A 29 13.72 0.42 3.84
C LEU A 29 13.83 0.19 5.35
N ILE A 30 12.86 0.69 6.13
CA ILE A 30 12.78 0.47 7.58
C ILE A 30 12.62 -1.03 7.87
N LEU A 31 11.76 -1.72 7.14
CA LEU A 31 11.59 -3.18 7.28
C LEU A 31 12.90 -3.93 6.97
N LEU A 32 13.61 -3.54 5.90
CA LEU A 32 14.86 -4.16 5.53
C LEU A 32 15.94 -3.94 6.62
N LEU A 33 16.02 -2.74 7.18
CA LEU A 33 16.88 -2.47 8.36
C LEU A 33 16.42 -3.25 9.60
N GLY A 34 15.11 -3.38 9.83
CA GLY A 34 14.58 -4.16 10.95
C GLY A 34 14.98 -5.64 10.86
N ALA A 35 14.94 -6.21 9.66
CA ALA A 35 15.37 -7.58 9.40
C ALA A 35 16.87 -7.77 9.66
N THR A 36 17.72 -6.81 9.29
CA THR A 36 19.17 -6.91 9.57
C THR A 36 19.49 -6.68 11.04
N VAL A 37 18.72 -5.87 11.77
CA VAL A 37 18.90 -5.69 13.21
C VAL A 37 18.48 -6.95 13.98
N LEU A 38 17.34 -7.58 13.67
CA LEU A 38 16.99 -8.88 14.26
C LEU A 38 18.01 -9.96 13.88
N GLY A 39 18.49 -9.97 12.63
CA GLY A 39 19.57 -10.87 12.19
C GLY A 39 20.89 -10.62 12.92
N SER A 40 21.19 -9.36 13.27
CA SER A 40 22.43 -9.00 13.96
C SER A 40 22.48 -9.47 15.41
N VAL A 41 21.31 -9.62 16.07
CA VAL A 41 21.22 -10.22 17.41
C VAL A 41 21.56 -11.71 17.37
N GLY A 42 21.27 -12.41 16.26
CA GLY A 42 21.74 -13.78 16.02
C GLY A 42 23.25 -13.85 15.73
N THR A 43 23.79 -12.91 14.96
CA THR A 43 25.23 -12.92 14.60
C THR A 43 26.18 -12.55 15.76
N MET A 44 25.68 -12.02 16.88
CA MET A 44 26.52 -11.80 18.07
C MET A 44 26.64 -13.04 18.97
N ALA A 45 25.94 -14.14 18.67
CA ALA A 45 25.95 -15.36 19.47
C ALA A 45 26.87 -16.49 18.93
N GLY A 46 27.41 -16.41 17.72
CA GLY A 46 28.22 -17.50 17.19
C GLY A 46 29.00 -17.16 15.92
N LEU A 47 30.30 -16.93 16.13
CA LEU A 47 31.46 -17.28 15.29
C LEU A 47 31.39 -17.08 13.77
N ALA A 48 32.45 -16.43 13.28
CA ALA A 48 32.92 -16.44 11.90
C ALA A 48 32.80 -17.84 11.25
N ASP A 49 32.41 -17.84 9.97
CA ASP A 49 32.10 -18.99 9.11
C ASP A 49 30.72 -19.61 9.33
N VAL A 50 29.66 -18.82 9.10
CA VAL A 50 28.30 -19.37 8.98
C VAL A 50 28.04 -19.74 7.53
N ASP A 51 27.99 -21.04 7.27
CA ASP A 51 27.37 -21.58 6.06
C ASP A 51 25.94 -21.02 5.97
N MET A 52 25.58 -20.37 4.86
CA MET A 52 24.27 -19.74 4.66
C MET A 52 23.09 -20.72 4.88
N ALA A 53 23.36 -22.02 4.89
CA ALA A 53 22.42 -23.08 5.20
C ALA A 53 22.05 -23.14 6.70
N GLU A 54 23.01 -23.08 7.63
CA GLU A 54 22.74 -23.14 9.08
C GLU A 54 22.09 -21.84 9.60
N ALA A 55 22.47 -20.68 9.05
CA ALA A 55 21.79 -19.41 9.32
C ALA A 55 20.31 -19.45 8.91
N MET A 56 19.99 -20.14 7.82
CA MET A 56 18.61 -20.28 7.35
C MET A 56 17.82 -21.26 8.23
N GLU A 57 18.48 -22.26 8.82
CA GLU A 57 17.89 -23.26 9.71
C GLU A 57 17.59 -22.69 11.11
N GLU A 58 18.48 -21.90 11.72
CA GLU A 58 18.19 -21.20 12.99
C GLU A 58 17.06 -20.16 12.86
N LEU A 59 16.96 -19.47 11.72
CA LEU A 59 15.84 -18.57 11.42
C LEU A 59 14.53 -19.36 11.27
N MET A 60 14.59 -20.59 10.77
CA MET A 60 13.43 -21.45 10.55
C MET A 60 12.98 -22.12 11.86
N ASP A 61 13.90 -22.52 12.73
CA ASP A 61 13.61 -23.13 14.03
C ASP A 61 13.19 -22.07 15.08
N GLY A 62 13.80 -20.88 15.05
CA GLY A 62 13.38 -19.72 15.84
C GLY A 62 11.98 -19.20 15.45
N ALA A 63 11.60 -19.32 14.17
CA ALA A 63 10.24 -19.04 13.72
C ALA A 63 9.22 -20.09 14.21
N GLN A 64 9.63 -21.35 14.38
CA GLN A 64 8.76 -22.40 14.90
C GLN A 64 8.48 -22.26 16.41
N VAL A 65 9.45 -21.84 17.22
CA VAL A 65 9.22 -21.57 18.66
C VAL A 65 8.30 -20.37 18.90
N MET A 66 8.28 -19.40 17.98
CA MET A 66 7.32 -18.29 18.01
C MET A 66 5.90 -18.70 17.59
N LEU A 67 5.70 -19.83 16.92
CA LEU A 67 4.39 -20.25 16.39
C LEU A 67 3.48 -20.91 17.43
N ASP A 68 4.01 -21.38 18.56
CA ASP A 68 3.24 -22.05 19.61
C ASP A 68 2.49 -21.08 20.55
N ASP A 69 2.85 -19.79 20.58
CA ASP A 69 2.13 -18.78 21.35
C ASP A 69 1.00 -18.11 20.53
N PRO A 70 -0.26 -18.12 20.98
CA PRO A 70 -1.41 -17.56 20.25
C PRO A 70 -1.30 -16.04 20.05
N THR A 71 -0.52 -15.37 20.89
CA THR A 71 -0.20 -13.94 20.80
C THR A 71 0.74 -13.63 19.64
N VAL A 72 1.75 -14.47 19.42
CA VAL A 72 2.78 -14.20 18.41
C VAL A 72 2.34 -14.61 17.01
N HIS A 73 1.45 -15.61 16.90
CA HIS A 73 0.76 -15.95 15.65
C HIS A 73 -0.07 -14.78 15.11
N ARG A 74 -0.69 -13.98 15.99
CA ARG A 74 -1.43 -12.77 15.60
C ARG A 74 -0.50 -11.66 15.09
N GLU A 75 0.64 -11.46 15.73
CA GLU A 75 1.63 -10.47 15.30
C GLU A 75 2.27 -10.86 13.96
N LEU A 76 2.59 -12.14 13.75
CA LEU A 76 3.13 -12.63 12.48
C LEU A 76 2.10 -12.50 11.35
N LEU A 77 0.83 -12.80 11.62
CA LEU A 77 -0.26 -12.61 10.65
C LEU A 77 -0.51 -11.12 10.36
N ALA A 78 -0.43 -10.25 11.36
CA ALA A 78 -0.54 -8.81 11.19
C ALA A 78 0.64 -8.24 10.37
N LEU A 79 1.85 -8.74 10.59
CA LEU A 79 3.05 -8.36 9.86
C LEU A 79 2.97 -8.85 8.40
N GLY A 80 2.55 -10.09 8.17
CA GLY A 80 2.30 -10.63 6.82
C GLY A 80 1.20 -9.86 6.06
N LEU A 81 0.09 -9.52 6.72
CA LEU A 81 -0.96 -8.69 6.12
C LEU A 81 -0.48 -7.25 5.86
N GLY A 82 0.33 -6.69 6.76
CA GLY A 82 0.96 -5.39 6.63
C GLY A 82 1.87 -5.32 5.39
N MET A 83 2.63 -6.38 5.13
CA MET A 83 3.46 -6.51 3.92
C MET A 83 2.63 -6.46 2.64
N ILE A 84 1.52 -7.22 2.60
CA ILE A 84 0.60 -7.20 1.47
C ILE A 84 0.06 -5.79 1.23
N MET A 85 -0.33 -5.07 2.30
CA MET A 85 -0.84 -3.70 2.21
C MET A 85 0.22 -2.69 1.74
N ILE A 86 1.48 -2.84 2.16
CA ILE A 86 2.60 -1.99 1.69
C ILE A 86 2.81 -2.16 0.18
N VAL A 87 2.78 -3.40 -0.32
CA VAL A 87 2.91 -3.72 -1.75
C VAL A 87 1.71 -3.20 -2.54
N LEU A 88 0.49 -3.36 -2.02
CA LEU A 88 -0.72 -2.81 -2.64
C LEU A 88 -0.69 -1.28 -2.70
N ASN A 89 -0.21 -0.61 -1.65
CA ASN A 89 0.00 0.85 -1.65
C ASN A 89 1.00 1.26 -2.74
N LEU A 90 2.11 0.54 -2.88
CA LEU A 90 3.12 0.81 -3.90
C LEU A 90 2.55 0.64 -5.33
N ILE A 91 1.87 -0.48 -5.59
CA ILE A 91 1.23 -0.76 -6.88
C ILE A 91 0.17 0.31 -7.18
N SER A 92 -0.68 0.65 -6.21
CA SER A 92 -1.70 1.68 -6.38
C SER A 92 -1.08 3.05 -6.68
N GLY A 93 0.04 3.40 -6.06
CA GLY A 93 0.75 4.65 -6.31
C GLY A 93 1.29 4.73 -7.74
N ILE A 94 1.88 3.63 -8.24
CA ILE A 94 2.37 3.54 -9.62
C ILE A 94 1.21 3.60 -10.61
N VAL A 95 0.14 2.83 -10.39
CA VAL A 95 -1.04 2.82 -11.25
C VAL A 95 -1.73 4.18 -11.25
N GLY A 96 -1.87 4.83 -10.09
CA GLY A 96 -2.47 6.15 -9.95
C GLY A 96 -1.70 7.26 -10.66
N THR A 97 -0.37 7.25 -10.56
CA THR A 97 0.47 8.24 -11.26
C THR A 97 0.53 7.98 -12.77
N ALA A 98 0.54 6.73 -13.20
CA ALA A 98 0.55 6.38 -14.62
C ALA A 98 -0.80 6.64 -15.32
N LEU A 99 -1.92 6.47 -14.62
CA LEU A 99 -3.27 6.60 -15.18
C LEU A 99 -3.94 7.95 -14.87
N CYS A 100 -3.29 8.87 -14.15
CA CYS A 100 -3.86 10.16 -13.75
C CYS A 100 -4.36 11.03 -14.93
N ASN A 101 -3.80 10.83 -16.12
CA ASN A 101 -4.15 11.54 -17.36
C ASN A 101 -5.16 10.79 -18.25
N LYS A 102 -5.58 9.57 -17.89
CA LYS A 102 -6.43 8.71 -18.71
C LYS A 102 -7.82 8.56 -18.06
N PRO A 103 -8.82 9.38 -18.45
CA PRO A 103 -10.17 9.23 -17.94
C PRO A 103 -10.83 7.96 -18.51
N GLY A 104 -11.46 7.13 -17.68
CA GLY A 104 -12.25 5.97 -18.13
C GLY A 104 -12.07 4.63 -17.47
N GLY A 105 -12.06 3.55 -18.27
CA GLY A 105 -11.74 2.18 -17.82
C GLY A 105 -10.49 2.11 -16.93
N PRO A 106 -9.37 2.78 -17.25
CA PRO A 106 -8.24 2.90 -16.34
C PRO A 106 -8.56 3.59 -14.99
N ALA A 107 -9.47 4.56 -14.95
CA ALA A 107 -9.89 5.21 -13.70
C ALA A 107 -10.71 4.27 -12.80
N VAL A 108 -11.44 3.30 -13.36
CA VAL A 108 -12.14 2.26 -12.59
C VAL A 108 -11.14 1.40 -11.82
N VAL A 109 -10.01 1.04 -12.45
CA VAL A 109 -8.93 0.29 -11.78
C VAL A 109 -8.35 1.09 -10.62
N CYS A 110 -8.06 2.38 -10.82
CA CYS A 110 -7.64 3.26 -9.72
C CYS A 110 -8.70 3.34 -8.62
N LEU A 111 -9.99 3.43 -8.96
CA LEU A 111 -11.07 3.51 -7.98
C LEU A 111 -11.15 2.23 -7.13
N LEU A 112 -11.02 1.05 -7.75
CA LEU A 112 -11.01 -0.23 -7.04
C LEU A 112 -9.85 -0.33 -6.06
N PHE A 113 -8.62 0.01 -6.49
CA PHE A 113 -7.45 0.02 -5.61
C PHE A 113 -7.61 1.04 -4.48
N GLY A 114 -8.10 2.25 -4.78
CA GLY A 114 -8.35 3.27 -3.78
C GLY A 114 -9.38 2.82 -2.73
N LEU A 115 -10.45 2.16 -3.17
CA LEU A 115 -11.49 1.66 -2.29
C LEU A 115 -10.98 0.52 -1.40
N ILE A 116 -10.17 -0.39 -1.93
CA ILE A 116 -9.54 -1.48 -1.16
C ILE A 116 -8.63 -0.90 -0.07
N LEU A 117 -7.80 0.08 -0.41
CA LEU A 117 -6.90 0.74 0.55
C LEU A 117 -7.67 1.55 1.59
N LEU A 118 -8.73 2.24 1.18
CA LEU A 118 -9.61 2.98 2.09
C LEU A 118 -10.31 2.02 3.06
N ALA A 119 -10.87 0.92 2.56
CA ALA A 119 -11.53 -0.10 3.39
C ALA A 119 -10.55 -0.75 4.37
N GLY A 120 -9.33 -1.07 3.92
CA GLY A 120 -8.26 -1.58 4.77
C GLY A 120 -7.89 -0.60 5.89
N GLY A 121 -7.72 0.70 5.57
CA GLY A 121 -7.44 1.73 6.57
C GLY A 121 -8.56 1.90 7.60
N VAL A 122 -9.83 1.91 7.15
CA VAL A 122 -10.99 2.00 8.05
C VAL A 122 -11.10 0.78 8.95
N LEU A 123 -10.89 -0.42 8.40
CA LEU A 123 -10.90 -1.67 9.18
C LEU A 123 -9.79 -1.66 10.23
N SER A 124 -8.58 -1.24 9.86
CA SER A 124 -7.47 -1.09 10.81
C SER A 124 -7.79 -0.11 11.93
N LEU A 125 -8.39 1.06 11.65
CA LEU A 125 -8.84 1.98 12.71
C LEU A 125 -9.92 1.37 13.61
N ALA A 126 -10.86 0.63 13.03
CA ALA A 126 -11.93 -0.01 13.80
C ALA A 126 -11.39 -1.08 14.77
N LEU A 127 -10.34 -1.79 14.38
CA LEU A 127 -9.70 -2.84 15.18
C LEU A 127 -8.70 -2.29 16.21
N SER A 128 -8.02 -1.18 15.91
CA SER A 128 -6.96 -0.61 16.78
C SER A 128 -7.43 0.52 17.70
N GLY A 129 -8.63 1.04 17.50
CA GLY A 129 -9.16 2.20 18.23
C GLY A 129 -8.83 3.53 17.56
N PHE A 130 -9.44 4.62 18.06
CA PHE A 130 -9.30 5.95 17.47
C PHE A 130 -7.92 6.55 17.73
N ALA A 131 -7.08 6.62 16.69
CA ALA A 131 -5.76 7.25 16.73
C ALA A 131 -5.66 8.38 15.69
N TRP A 132 -5.14 9.54 16.11
CA TRP A 132 -4.92 10.70 15.23
C TRP A 132 -3.96 10.38 14.06
N SER A 133 -2.99 9.51 14.28
CA SER A 133 -2.09 8.98 13.26
C SER A 133 -2.85 8.19 12.18
N GLY A 134 -3.90 7.47 12.55
CA GLY A 134 -4.76 6.74 11.63
C GLY A 134 -5.58 7.66 10.72
N LEU A 135 -6.03 8.81 11.23
CA LEU A 135 -6.75 9.81 10.43
C LEU A 135 -5.87 10.40 9.31
N LEU A 136 -4.62 10.72 9.64
CA LEU A 136 -3.65 11.21 8.65
C LEU A 136 -3.31 10.12 7.61
N GLY A 137 -3.25 8.86 8.04
CA GLY A 137 -3.08 7.72 7.14
C GLY A 137 -4.25 7.52 6.17
N LEU A 138 -5.49 7.90 6.56
CA LEU A 138 -6.68 7.83 5.71
C LEU A 138 -6.75 8.93 4.66
N VAL A 139 -6.13 10.08 4.90
CA VAL A 139 -6.26 11.24 4.01
C VAL A 139 -5.72 10.93 2.60
N LEU A 140 -4.64 10.14 2.50
CA LEU A 140 -4.08 9.70 1.21
C LEU A 140 -5.06 8.83 0.40
N PRO A 141 -5.59 7.71 0.94
CA PRO A 141 -6.61 6.92 0.27
C PRO A 141 -7.89 7.73 -0.06
N ILE A 142 -8.29 8.69 0.79
CA ILE A 142 -9.44 9.56 0.53
C ILE A 142 -9.16 10.46 -0.68
N LEU A 143 -8.03 11.16 -0.73
CA LEU A 143 -7.69 11.99 -1.89
C LEU A 143 -7.55 11.16 -3.17
N TYR A 144 -6.97 9.97 -3.05
CA TYR A 144 -6.80 9.03 -4.15
C TYR A 144 -8.15 8.55 -4.71
N THR A 145 -9.10 8.18 -3.84
CA THR A 145 -10.47 7.78 -4.24
C THR A 145 -11.26 8.94 -4.83
N ILE A 146 -11.16 10.15 -4.27
CA ILE A 146 -11.79 11.36 -4.83
C ILE A 146 -11.23 11.65 -6.24
N GLY A 147 -9.91 11.61 -6.43
CA GLY A 147 -9.30 11.79 -7.75
C GLY A 147 -9.78 10.75 -8.76
N ALA A 148 -9.96 9.49 -8.34
CA ALA A 148 -10.44 8.41 -9.19
C ALA A 148 -11.92 8.61 -9.56
N CYS A 149 -12.74 9.00 -8.59
CA CYS A 149 -14.14 9.37 -8.80
C CYS A 149 -14.28 10.52 -9.81
N LEU A 150 -13.50 11.60 -9.68
CA LEU A 150 -13.53 12.73 -10.61
C LEU A 150 -13.14 12.31 -12.04
N ASN A 151 -12.13 11.46 -12.19
CA ASN A 151 -11.73 10.91 -13.49
C ASN A 151 -12.76 9.94 -14.08
N LEU A 152 -13.57 9.29 -13.25
CA LEU A 152 -14.69 8.45 -13.68
C LEU A 152 -15.92 9.29 -14.06
N PHE A 153 -16.25 10.32 -13.29
CA PHE A 153 -17.39 11.21 -13.57
C PHE A 153 -17.20 12.02 -14.85
N ALA A 154 -15.97 12.40 -15.20
CA ALA A 154 -15.65 13.04 -16.48
C ALA A 154 -16.07 12.22 -17.70
N ARG A 155 -16.33 10.90 -17.56
CA ARG A 155 -16.87 10.04 -18.62
C ARG A 155 -18.39 9.92 -18.67
N ARG A 156 -19.13 10.17 -17.58
CA ARG A 156 -20.61 10.05 -17.61
C ARG A 156 -21.25 10.96 -18.66
N PRO A 157 -20.91 12.26 -18.80
CA PRO A 157 -21.52 13.09 -19.84
C PRO A 157 -21.17 12.64 -21.27
N ALA A 158 -20.04 11.95 -21.47
CA ALA A 158 -19.63 11.39 -22.75
C ALA A 158 -20.35 10.08 -23.13
N ARG A 159 -20.81 9.30 -22.15
CA ARG A 159 -21.57 8.05 -22.37
C ARG A 159 -23.04 8.33 -22.66
N ASP A 160 -23.56 9.44 -22.14
CA ASP A 160 -24.98 9.82 -22.23
C ASP A 160 -25.26 10.75 -23.43
N GLY A 161 -24.30 10.95 -24.34
CA GLY A 161 -24.48 11.72 -25.58
C GLY A 161 -24.59 13.25 -25.39
N ALA A 162 -24.21 13.79 -24.22
CA ALA A 162 -24.28 15.22 -24.00
C ALA A 162 -23.17 15.95 -24.80
N PRO A 163 -23.50 17.00 -25.56
CA PRO A 163 -22.51 17.75 -26.32
C PRO A 163 -21.50 18.39 -25.38
N VAL A 164 -20.23 18.12 -25.66
CA VAL A 164 -19.09 18.79 -25.02
C VAL A 164 -19.07 20.22 -25.55
N GLN A 165 -19.47 21.19 -24.72
CA GLN A 165 -19.15 22.61 -24.96
C GLN A 165 -17.77 22.92 -24.38
#